data_AF-A0A6G1DX84-F1
#
_entry.id   AF-A0A6G1DX84-F1
#
_cell.length_a   1.000
_cell.length_b   1.000
_cell.length_c   1.000
_cell.angle_alpha   90.00
_cell.angle_beta   90.00
_cell.angle_gamma   90.00
#
_symmetry.space_group_name_H-M   'P 1'
#
loop_
_entity.id
_entity.type
_entity.pdbx_description
1 polymer ?
#
loop_
_entity_poly.entity_id
_entity_poly.type
_entity_poly.pdbx_seq_one_letter_code
_entity_poly.pdbx_strand_id
1 'polypeptide(L)' 'AFFSDIVRLHGIPQSMVSDRDPVLTSKFWSELMRLSGAKLHMTSAFHPQSDGQTEAANK' A
#
# COMPACT_ATOMS: atom_id res chain seq x y z
N ALA A 1 7.35 -7.67 -6.58
CA ALA A 1 7.55 -6.27 -6.20
C ALA A 1 7.44 -6.08 -4.68
N PHE A 2 6.25 -5.95 -4.08
CA PHE A 2 6.16 -5.57 -2.66
C PHE A 2 6.91 -6.49 -1.69
N PHE A 3 6.60 -7.79 -1.66
CA PHE A 3 7.29 -8.72 -0.74
C PHE A 3 8.74 -9.00 -1.15
N SER A 4 8.99 -9.14 -2.44
CA SER A 4 10.31 -9.46 -2.98
C SER A 4 11.32 -8.33 -2.81
N ASP A 5 10.86 -7.08 -2.77
CA ASP A 5 11.75 -5.92 -2.87
C ASP A 5 11.64 -5.07 -1.60
N ILE A 6 10.43 -4.68 -1.19
CA ILE A 6 10.26 -3.83 -0.01
C ILE A 6 10.42 -4.64 1.28
N VAL A 7 9.63 -5.71 1.43
CA VAL A 7 9.65 -6.49 2.68
C VAL A 7 10.98 -7.21 2.87
N ARG A 8 11.57 -7.74 1.79
CA ARG A 8 12.88 -8.40 1.86
C ARG A 8 14.00 -7.44 2.26
N LEU A 9 13.99 -6.19 1.76
CA LEU A 9 15.09 -5.24 2.00
C LEU A 9 14.91 -4.42 3.29
N HIS A 10 13.66 -4.13 3.67
CA HIS A 10 13.35 -3.18 4.75
C HIS A 10 12.47 -3.75 5.87
N GLY A 11 11.99 -4.98 5.71
CA GLY A 11 11.01 -5.59 6.62
C GLY A 11 9.57 -5.13 6.35
N ILE A 12 8.65 -5.60 7.19
CA ILE A 12 7.24 -5.21 7.07
C ILE A 12 7.07 -3.75 7.52
N PRO A 13 6.49 -2.86 6.69
CA PRO A 13 6.24 -1.49 7.08
C PRO A 13 5.17 -1.41 8.17
N GLN A 14 5.29 -0.43 9.07
CA GLN A 14 4.30 -0.20 10.12
C GLN A 14 2.95 0.29 9.57
N SER A 15 2.98 1.08 8.50
CA SER A 15 1.80 1.53 7.80
C SER A 15 2.07 1.74 6.31
N MET A 16 1.02 1.63 5.51
CA MET A 16 1.01 1.88 4.07
C MET A 16 -0.21 2.73 3.74
N VAL A 17 -0.02 3.72 2.88
CA VAL A 17 -1.12 4.49 2.30
C VAL A 17 -1.26 4.04 0.86
N SER A 18 -2.46 3.63 0.46
CA SER A 18 -2.77 3.31 -0.93
C SER A 18 -4.06 3.96 -1.39
N ASP A 19 -4.21 4.06 -2.69
CA ASP A 19 -5.49 4.27 -3.36
C ASP A 19 -6.50 3.15 -3.08
N ARG A 20 -7.72 3.33 -3.61
CA ARG A 20 -8.80 2.35 -3.48
C ARG A 20 -8.76 1.28 -4.57
N ASP A 21 -7.57 0.83 -4.96
CA ASP A 21 -7.42 -0.27 -5.89
C ASP A 21 -8.22 -1.50 -5.39
N PRO A 22 -9.06 -2.13 -6.23
CA PRO A 22 -9.77 -3.37 -5.91
C PRO A 22 -8.90 -4.49 -5.32
N VAL A 23 -7.63 -4.55 -5.71
CA VAL A 23 -6.63 -5.49 -5.19
C VAL A 23 -6.36 -5.19 -3.72
N LEU A 24 -6.06 -3.94 -3.37
CA LEU A 24 -5.69 -3.55 -2.01
C LEU A 24 -6.89 -3.41 -1.08
N THR A 25 -8.07 -3.15 -1.64
CA THR A 25 -9.36 -3.18 -0.93
C THR A 25 -9.94 -4.59 -0.80
N SER A 26 -9.34 -5.61 -1.44
CA SER A 26 -9.80 -6.99 -1.31
C SER A 26 -9.68 -7.48 0.13
N LYS A 27 -10.56 -8.43 0.50
CA LYS A 27 -10.52 -9.10 1.80
C LYS A 27 -9.17 -9.78 2.06
N PHE A 28 -8.58 -10.35 1.01
CA PHE A 28 -7.28 -11.00 1.11
C PHE A 28 -6.18 -10.03 1.55
N TRP A 29 -6.05 -8.90 0.86
CA TRP A 29 -5.01 -7.91 1.18
C TRP A 29 -5.25 -7.21 2.51
N SER A 30 -6.51 -6.92 2.83
CA SER A 30 -6.88 -6.37 4.14
C SER A 30 -6.46 -7.30 5.29
N GLU A 31 -6.72 -8.60 5.14
CA GLU A 31 -6.39 -9.60 6.16
C GLU A 31 -4.87 -9.88 6.22
N LEU A 32 -4.19 -9.90 5.08
CA LEU A 32 -2.74 -10.04 5.00
C LEU A 32 -2.02 -8.88 5.73
N MET A 33 -2.48 -7.65 5.55
CA MET A 33 -1.94 -6.48 6.26
C MET A 33 -2.21 -6.57 7.77
N ARG A 34 -3.44 -6.97 8.15
CA ARG A 34 -3.80 -7.20 9.56
C ARG A 34 -2.90 -8.23 10.23
N LEU A 35 -2.63 -9.37 9.57
CA LEU A 35 -1.80 -10.45 10.11
C LEU A 35 -0.30 -10.10 10.13
N SER A 36 0.16 -9.32 9.17
CA SER A 36 1.55 -8.85 9.12
C SER A 36 1.84 -7.71 10.10
N GLY A 37 0.81 -7.14 10.74
CA GLY A 37 0.94 -6.02 11.68
C GLY A 37 1.06 -4.65 11.01
N ALA A 38 0.87 -4.59 9.69
CA ALA A 38 0.90 -3.36 8.91
C ALA A 38 -0.48 -2.70 8.88
N LYS A 39 -0.51 -1.37 9.07
CA LYS A 39 -1.75 -0.59 8.95
C LYS A 39 -1.94 -0.10 7.51
N LEU A 40 -2.95 -0.61 6.82
CA LEU A 40 -3.31 -0.14 5.49
C LEU A 40 -4.33 1.01 5.58
N HIS A 41 -3.94 2.18 5.09
CA HIS A 41 -4.76 3.39 5.01
C HIS A 41 -5.16 3.64 3.56
N MET A 42 -6.44 3.93 3.34
CA MET A 42 -6.97 4.21 2.00
C MET A 42 -7.10 5.72 1.79
N THR A 43 -6.55 6.24 0.69
CA THR A 43 -6.81 7.62 0.27
C THR A 43 -8.28 7.78 -0.13
N SER A 44 -8.81 9.01 -0.05
CA SER A 44 -10.16 9.30 -0.57
C SER A 44 -10.14 9.28 -2.11
N ALA A 45 -11.30 9.08 -2.74
CA ALA A 45 -11.46 8.81 -4.18
C ALA A 45 -10.92 9.90 -5.15
N PHE A 46 -10.35 10.99 -4.67
CA PHE A 46 -9.71 12.02 -5.47
C PHE A 46 -8.59 12.69 -4.65
N HIS A 47 -7.39 12.09 -4.61
CA HIS A 47 -6.20 12.71 -4.03
C HIS A 47 -5.06 12.84 -5.06
N PRO A 48 -5.16 13.80 -6.01
CA PRO A 48 -4.08 14.08 -6.97
C PRO A 48 -2.73 14.40 -6.31
N GLN A 49 -2.75 14.87 -5.06
CA GLN A 49 -1.55 15.22 -4.29
C GLN A 49 -0.85 14.00 -3.65
N SER A 50 -1.59 12.95 -3.30
CA SER A 50 -0.99 11.73 -2.72
C SER A 50 -0.49 10.80 -3.82
N ASP A 51 -1.24 10.70 -4.92
CA ASP A 51 -0.89 9.86 -6.06
C ASP A 51 0.29 10.43 -6.85
N GLY A 52 0.52 11.76 -6.78
CA GLY A 52 1.62 12.42 -7.48
C GLY A 52 3.02 11.96 -7.06
N GLN A 53 3.22 11.49 -5.82
CA GLN A 53 4.53 10.97 -5.39
C GLN A 53 4.80 9.57 -5.97
N THR A 54 3.80 8.69 -5.96
CA THR A 54 3.91 7.34 -6.51
C THR A 54 3.92 7.35 -8.04
N GLU A 55 3.14 8.22 -8.68
CA GLU A 55 3.16 8.41 -10.15
C GLU A 55 4.50 8.97 -10.65
N ALA A 56 5.11 9.91 -9.91
CA ALA A 56 6.43 10.42 -10.25
C ALA A 56 7.55 9.38 -10.08
N ALA A 57 7.38 8.43 -9.14
CA ALA A 57 8.35 7.35 -8.89
C ALA A 57 8.16 6.14 -9.82
N ASN A 58 6.96 5.94 -10.38
CA ASN A 58 6.64 4.87 -11.34
C ASN A 58 6.98 5.24 -12.80
N LYS A 59 7.48 6.46 -13.04
CA LYS A 59 7.92 6.94 -14.35
C LYS A 59 9.40 6.64 -14.58
#